data_AF-A0A845TZ84-F1
#
_entry.id   AF-A0A845TZ84-F1
#
_cell.length_a   1.000
_cell.length_b   1.000
_cell.length_c   1.000
_cell.angle_alpha   90.00
_cell.angle_beta   90.00
_cell.angle_gamma   90.00
#
_symmetry.space_group_name_H-M   'P 1'
#
loop_
_entity.id
_entity.type
_entity.pdbx_description
1 polymer ?
#
loop_
_entity_poly.entity_id
_entity_poly.type
_entity_poly.pdbx_seq_one_letter_code
_entity_poly.pdbx_strand_id
1 'polypeptide(L)' 'MKPLRGRILQMFAKMNTDRLDLHVLFEAAGNDPAERQQVLDQIEALVRDGYLEPSGSDFYTLTKKI' A
#
# COMPACT_ATOMS: atom_id res chain seq x y z
N MET A 1 -15.04 -9.57 -4.76
CA MET A 1 -14.06 -8.47 -4.79
C MET A 1 -12.81 -8.93 -4.07
N LYS A 2 -11.60 -8.80 -4.66
CA LYS A 2 -10.37 -9.10 -3.91
C LYS A 2 -10.23 -8.07 -2.79
N PRO A 3 -9.86 -8.45 -1.56
CA PRO A 3 -9.65 -7.51 -0.46
C PRO A 3 -8.58 -6.48 -0.87
N LEU A 4 -8.81 -5.21 -0.56
CA LEU A 4 -7.94 -4.09 -0.92
C LEU A 4 -6.49 -4.32 -0.45
N ARG A 5 -6.31 -4.96 0.70
CA ARG A 5 -5.02 -5.50 1.20
C ARG A 5 -4.26 -6.31 0.15
N GLY A 6 -4.91 -7.29 -0.47
CA GLY A 6 -4.30 -8.14 -1.49
C GLY A 6 -3.99 -7.40 -2.78
N ARG A 7 -4.73 -6.32 -3.07
CA ARG A 7 -4.46 -5.45 -4.22
C ARG A 7 -3.24 -4.57 -3.98
N ILE A 8 -3.07 -4.00 -2.78
CA ILE A 8 -1.88 -3.24 -2.38
C ILE A 8 -0.64 -4.14 -2.44
N LEU A 9 -0.68 -5.34 -1.84
CA LEU A 9 0.45 -6.28 -1.90
C LEU A 9 0.76 -6.74 -3.34
N GLN A 10 -0.26 -6.97 -4.17
CA GLN A 10 -0.04 -7.25 -5.60
C GLN A 10 0.61 -6.09 -6.35
N MET A 11 0.42 -4.84 -5.94
CA MET A 11 1.07 -3.71 -6.61
C MET A 11 2.57 -3.69 -6.38
N PHE A 12 3.02 -3.94 -5.14
CA PHE A 12 4.44 -4.12 -4.85
C PHE A 12 5.05 -5.24 -5.72
N ALA A 13 4.35 -6.39 -5.81
CA ALA A 13 4.78 -7.50 -6.66
C ALA A 13 4.79 -7.14 -8.16
N LYS A 14 3.76 -6.43 -8.65
CA LYS A 14 3.65 -6.02 -10.07
C LYS A 14 4.70 -5.00 -10.48
N MET A 15 5.01 -4.05 -9.59
CA MET A 15 6.02 -3.03 -9.84
C MET A 15 7.44 -3.53 -9.57
N ASN A 16 7.59 -4.79 -9.12
CA ASN A 16 8.87 -5.42 -8.77
C ASN A 16 9.75 -4.52 -7.90
N THR A 17 9.10 -3.79 -6.99
CA THR A 17 9.73 -2.84 -6.08
C THR A 17 9.27 -3.15 -4.68
N ASP A 18 10.23 -3.16 -3.77
CA ASP A 18 9.95 -3.29 -2.34
C ASP A 18 9.46 -1.96 -1.76
N ARG A 19 9.55 -0.85 -2.50
CA ARG A 19 9.18 0.50 -2.06
C ARG A 19 8.17 1.14 -3.00
N LEU A 20 7.05 1.62 -2.45
CA LEU A 20 6.04 2.38 -3.18
C LEU A 20 5.77 3.74 -2.51
N ASP A 21 5.44 4.70 -3.37
CA ASP A 21 4.95 6.01 -2.96
C ASP A 21 3.44 5.96 -2.70
N LEU A 22 2.98 6.69 -1.69
CA LEU A 22 1.58 6.79 -1.31
C LEU A 22 0.69 7.32 -2.44
N HIS A 23 1.19 8.24 -3.28
CA HIS A 23 0.50 8.74 -4.45
C HIS A 23 0.22 7.62 -5.45
N VAL A 24 1.18 6.70 -5.66
CA VAL A 24 0.99 5.56 -6.57
C VAL A 24 -0.08 4.60 -6.03
N LEU A 25 -0.13 4.42 -4.71
CA LEU A 25 -1.16 3.60 -4.06
C LEU A 25 -2.56 4.22 -4.21
N PHE A 26 -2.67 5.55 -4.12
CA PHE A 26 -3.93 6.25 -4.37
C PHE A 26 -4.36 6.17 -5.83
N GLU A 27 -3.47 6.43 -6.79
CA GLU A 27 -3.79 6.37 -8.23
C GLU A 27 -4.35 5.00 -8.65
N ALA A 28 -3.87 3.91 -8.04
CA ALA A 28 -4.30 2.56 -8.39
C ALA A 28 -5.54 2.07 -7.64
N ALA A 29 -5.87 2.70 -6.51
CA ALA A 29 -7.10 2.48 -5.78
C ALA A 29 -8.26 3.23 -6.43
N GLY A 30 -8.00 4.45 -6.92
CA GLY A 30 -8.95 5.33 -7.56
C GLY A 30 -8.94 6.72 -6.96
N ASN A 31 -9.54 7.68 -7.66
CA ASN A 31 -9.41 9.10 -7.31
C ASN A 31 -10.47 9.59 -6.30
N ASP A 32 -11.38 8.70 -5.87
CA ASP A 32 -12.43 9.06 -4.94
C ASP A 32 -11.89 9.23 -3.50
N PRO A 33 -12.34 10.25 -2.74
CA PRO A 33 -11.90 10.47 -1.36
C PRO A 33 -12.12 9.26 -0.44
N ALA A 34 -13.21 8.51 -0.67
CA ALA A 34 -13.52 7.30 0.08
C ALA A 34 -12.51 6.17 -0.20
N GLU A 35 -12.07 6.02 -1.45
CA GLU A 35 -11.08 5.00 -1.83
C GLU A 35 -9.70 5.36 -1.27
N ARG A 36 -9.33 6.64 -1.26
CA ARG A 36 -8.10 7.13 -0.63
C ARG A 36 -8.08 6.84 0.87
N GLN A 37 -9.19 7.07 1.57
CA GLN A 37 -9.28 6.74 2.99
C GLN A 37 -9.10 5.24 3.23
N GLN A 38 -9.73 4.39 2.41
CA GLN A 38 -9.56 2.94 2.51
C GLN A 38 -8.10 2.50 2.27
N VAL A 39 -7.37 3.16 1.36
CA VAL A 39 -5.94 2.89 1.17
C VAL A 39 -5.15 3.22 2.42
N LEU A 40 -5.37 4.38 3.04
CA LEU A 40 -4.71 4.77 4.28
C LEU A 40 -4.97 3.76 5.40
N ASP A 41 -6.23 3.38 5.60
CA ASP A 41 -6.62 2.41 6.64
C ASP A 41 -5.91 1.05 6.43
N GLN A 42 -5.76 0.62 5.17
CA GLN A 42 -5.07 -0.64 4.85
C GLN A 42 -3.55 -0.53 5.00
N ILE A 43 -2.94 0.59 4.64
CA ILE A 43 -1.52 0.82 4.87
C ILE A 43 -1.23 0.81 6.36
N GLU A 44 -2.03 1.50 7.16
CA GLU A 44 -1.88 1.52 8.62
C GLU A 44 -2.01 0.11 9.21
N ALA A 45 -2.98 -0.67 8.75
CA ALA A 45 -3.13 -2.08 9.15
C ALA A 45 -1.90 -2.92 8.76
N LEU A 46 -1.35 -2.73 7.56
CA LEU A 46 -0.16 -3.45 7.09
C LEU A 46 1.11 -3.03 7.83
N VAL A 47 1.23 -1.76 8.23
CA VAL A 47 2.32 -1.28 9.09
C VAL A 47 2.20 -1.88 10.48
N ARG A 48 1.00 -1.89 11.06
CA ARG A 48 0.72 -2.51 12.37
C ARG A 48 0.98 -4.01 12.38
N ASP A 49 0.62 -4.71 11.31
CA ASP A 49 0.88 -6.13 11.12
C ASP A 49 2.37 -6.42 10.80
N GLY A 50 3.19 -5.38 10.60
CA GLY A 50 4.62 -5.49 10.32
C GLY A 50 4.94 -6.02 8.92
N TYR A 51 4.06 -5.80 7.94
CA TYR A 51 4.31 -6.08 6.51
C TYR A 51 4.86 -4.87 5.75
N LEU A 52 4.55 -3.66 6.23
CA LEU A 52 5.07 -2.41 5.68
C LEU A 52 5.81 -1.64 6.76
N GLU A 53 6.79 -0.86 6.33
CA GLU A 53 7.51 0.09 7.17
C GLU A 53 7.58 1.46 6.47
N PRO A 54 7.31 2.56 7.19
CA PRO A 54 7.46 3.89 6.63
C PRO A 54 8.94 4.16 6.31
N SER A 55 9.23 4.52 5.07
CA SER A 55 10.57 4.74 4.53
C SER A 55 10.72 6.18 4.01
N GLY A 56 10.29 7.15 4.82
CA GLY A 56 10.23 8.58 4.48
C GLY A 56 8.82 9.14 4.68
N SER A 57 8.59 10.38 4.24
CA SER A 57 7.30 11.07 4.45
C SER A 57 6.13 10.40 3.72
N ASP A 58 6.33 9.95 2.48
CA ASP A 58 5.27 9.42 1.61
C ASP A 58 5.58 8.03 1.04
N PHE A 59 6.58 7.33 1.59
CA PHE A 59 7.03 6.05 1.07
C PHE A 59 6.83 4.93 2.08
N TYR A 60 6.43 3.77 1.57
CA TYR A 60 6.31 2.54 2.34
C TYR A 60 7.15 1.45 1.69
N THR A 61 7.89 0.72 2.52
CA THR A 61 8.71 -0.41 2.09
C THR A 61 8.12 -1.71 2.64
N LEU A 62 8.16 -2.78 1.84
CA LEU A 62 7.82 -4.13 2.28
C LEU A 62 8.92 -4.66 3.21
N THR A 63 8.53 -4.95 4.44
CA THR A 63 9.41 -5.56 5.46
C THR A 63 9.58 -7.07 5.23
N LYS A 64 8.60 -7.70 4.58
CA LYS A 64 8.55 -9.13 4.29
C LYS A 64 8.44 -9.34 2.79
N LYS A 65 9.38 -10.11 2.22
CA LYS A 65 9.20 -10.69 0.89
C LYS A 65 8.04 -11.68 0.95
N ILE A 66 6.99 -11.37 0.22
CA ILE A 66 5.77 -12.17 0.05
C ILE A 66 5.89 -13.08 -1.17
#